data_AF-A0A524HXN2-F1
#
_entry.id   AF-A0A524HXN2-F1
#
_cell.length_a   1.000
_cell.length_b   1.000
_cell.length_c   1.000
_cell.angle_alpha   90.00
_cell.angle_beta   90.00
_cell.angle_gamma   90.00
#
_symmetry.space_group_name_H-M   'P 1'
#
loop_
_entity.id
_entity.type
_entity.pdbx_description
1 polymer ?
#
loop_
_entity_poly.entity_id
_entity_poly.type
_entity_poly.pdbx_seq_one_letter_code
_entity_poly.pdbx_strand_id
1 'polypeptide(L)'
;MNKRTGVIVLFLTAGLGLLASCGGGPKVVLDAESKKFYETANLIMTREEAKIFKFLPDQESRKEFIDDFWAKRDPNPDNDVNEFKVEFQNRVAYVTKRFKTEGGPGWNTDRGRIYIFMGPPDKFQENFTHGDPSIRGPILWWVYYNYMLGIEFVDEKGNGQYKIRNYDGDFFGAIDILKLGAYVGTNDVFLKNVVNFDLTYDRAAGEIEVTLPTKLLNFKENDAGKFQIDLRFKFYIYEGPSLDKKTLEEERTFESTTQELEGLKKIPFRFSIPLKPGTNFVDVIIQGKPGTASKVRKLFEIKASS
;
A
#
# COMPACT_ATOMS: atom_id res chain seq x y z
N MET A 1 -62.61 46.94 -24.36
CA MET A 1 -61.41 47.70 -24.74
C MET A 1 -60.24 47.21 -23.89
N ASN A 2 -59.10 46.92 -24.54
CA ASN A 2 -57.79 46.52 -24.01
C ASN A 2 -57.56 45.07 -23.51
N LYS A 3 -57.00 44.31 -24.46
CA LYS A 3 -56.18 43.10 -24.34
C LYS A 3 -55.04 43.28 -23.32
N ARG A 4 -54.80 42.27 -22.48
CA ARG A 4 -53.46 41.88 -22.02
C ARG A 4 -53.38 40.37 -21.88
N THR A 5 -52.82 39.74 -22.90
CA THR A 5 -52.40 38.33 -22.93
C THR A 5 -51.17 38.20 -22.04
N GLY A 6 -51.30 37.54 -20.88
CA GLY A 6 -50.17 37.17 -20.04
C GLY A 6 -49.59 35.83 -20.49
N VAL A 7 -48.39 35.86 -21.07
CA VAL A 7 -47.61 34.65 -21.37
C VAL A 7 -46.94 34.20 -20.07
N ILE A 8 -47.34 33.03 -19.56
CA ILE A 8 -46.63 32.35 -18.47
C ILE A 8 -45.44 31.63 -19.10
N VAL A 9 -44.23 32.15 -18.88
CA VAL A 9 -42.97 31.46 -19.19
C VAL A 9 -42.68 30.52 -18.02
N LEU A 10 -42.94 29.23 -18.23
CA LEU A 10 -42.56 28.18 -17.29
C LEU A 10 -41.05 27.90 -17.49
N PHE A 11 -40.21 28.37 -16.57
CA PHE A 11 -38.81 27.96 -16.53
C PHE A 11 -38.73 26.48 -16.10
N LEU A 12 -38.56 25.59 -17.08
CA LEU A 12 -38.09 24.22 -16.84
C LEU A 12 -36.62 24.31 -16.39
N THR A 13 -36.38 24.32 -15.08
CA THR A 13 -35.06 23.98 -14.55
C THR A 13 -34.90 22.47 -14.62
N ALA A 14 -34.38 21.99 -15.75
CA ALA A 14 -33.76 20.68 -15.85
C ALA A 14 -32.46 20.70 -15.04
N GLY A 15 -32.58 20.51 -13.73
CA GLY A 15 -31.48 20.33 -12.81
C GLY A 15 -30.88 18.95 -12.97
N LEU A 16 -29.76 18.90 -13.69
CA LEU A 16 -28.83 17.79 -13.80
C LEU A 16 -28.47 17.25 -12.41
N GLY A 17 -28.95 16.05 -12.09
CA GLY A 17 -28.66 15.34 -10.85
C GLY A 17 -28.08 13.95 -11.11
N LEU A 18 -27.10 13.85 -12.02
CA LEU A 18 -26.23 12.66 -12.08
C LEU A 18 -25.33 12.70 -10.85
N LEU A 19 -25.81 12.13 -9.74
CA LEU A 19 -24.92 11.68 -8.68
C LEU A 19 -24.07 10.55 -9.27
N ALA A 20 -22.86 10.90 -9.70
CA ALA A 20 -21.79 9.95 -9.88
C ALA A 20 -21.62 9.21 -8.55
N SER A 21 -22.09 7.96 -8.51
CA SER A 21 -21.77 7.02 -7.43
C SER A 21 -20.28 6.70 -7.53
N CYS A 22 -19.45 7.54 -6.92
CA CYS A 22 -18.06 7.23 -6.66
C CYS A 22 -18.00 6.02 -5.72
N GLY A 23 -17.68 4.85 -6.29
CA GLY A 23 -16.95 3.75 -5.66
C GLY A 23 -17.37 3.36 -4.24
N GLY A 24 -18.59 2.84 -4.07
CA GLY A 24 -18.99 2.11 -2.86
C GLY A 24 -18.72 0.62 -3.04
N GLY A 25 -17.45 0.20 -2.98
CA GLY A 25 -17.15 -1.22 -2.76
C GLY A 25 -17.87 -1.72 -1.49
N PRO A 26 -18.18 -3.02 -1.39
CA PRO A 26 -18.90 -3.56 -0.23
C PRO A 26 -18.24 -3.14 1.08
N LYS A 27 -19.04 -2.69 2.06
CA LYS A 27 -18.54 -2.34 3.39
C LYS A 27 -18.16 -3.62 4.13
N VAL A 28 -16.89 -3.97 4.07
CA VAL A 28 -16.33 -5.12 4.77
C VAL A 28 -16.16 -4.80 6.26
N VAL A 29 -16.73 -5.65 7.13
CA VAL A 29 -16.56 -5.55 8.59
C VAL A 29 -15.32 -6.33 8.99
N LEU A 30 -14.36 -5.66 9.64
CA LEU A 30 -13.15 -6.29 10.14
C LEU A 30 -13.44 -7.07 11.44
N ASP A 31 -12.89 -8.28 11.53
CA ASP A 31 -12.79 -9.02 12.79
C ASP A 31 -11.85 -8.30 13.78
N ALA A 32 -11.85 -8.75 15.04
CA ALA A 32 -11.12 -8.06 16.11
C ALA A 32 -9.60 -8.06 15.88
N GLU A 33 -9.03 -9.16 15.37
CA GLU A 33 -7.61 -9.27 15.08
C GLU A 33 -7.22 -8.33 13.93
N SER A 34 -7.97 -8.38 12.83
CA SER A 34 -7.78 -7.52 11.67
C SER A 34 -7.92 -6.04 12.00
N LYS A 35 -8.89 -5.69 12.85
CA LYS A 35 -9.07 -4.32 13.32
C LYS A 35 -7.85 -3.85 14.13
N LYS A 36 -7.42 -4.64 15.11
CA LYS A 36 -6.27 -4.33 15.97
C LYS A 36 -4.97 -4.18 15.15
N PHE A 37 -4.76 -5.07 14.19
CA PHE A 37 -3.64 -4.97 13.25
C PHE A 37 -3.74 -3.66 12.45
N TYR A 38 -4.89 -3.39 11.84
CA TYR A 38 -5.06 -2.25 10.95
C TYR A 38 -4.90 -0.90 11.65
N GLU A 39 -5.34 -0.76 12.91
CA GLU A 39 -5.27 0.48 13.69
C GLU A 39 -3.88 1.12 13.68
N THR A 40 -2.81 0.32 13.74
CA THR A 40 -1.43 0.83 13.77
C THR A 40 -0.65 0.48 12.51
N ALA A 41 -0.83 -0.71 11.95
CA ALA A 41 -0.10 -1.12 10.75
C ALA A 41 -0.41 -0.25 9.52
N ASN A 42 -1.59 0.38 9.46
CA ASN A 42 -1.91 1.30 8.35
C ASN A 42 -0.90 2.43 8.17
N LEU A 43 -0.18 2.82 9.23
CA LEU A 43 0.81 3.89 9.18
C LEU A 43 1.96 3.53 8.25
N ILE A 44 2.37 2.26 8.25
CA ILE A 44 3.48 1.73 7.46
C ILE A 44 3.03 0.95 6.20
N MET A 45 1.72 0.94 5.91
CA MET A 45 1.18 0.37 4.67
C MET A 45 1.46 1.29 3.48
N THR A 46 1.75 0.66 2.35
CA THR A 46 1.63 1.30 1.03
C THR A 46 0.16 1.54 0.69
N ARG A 47 -0.09 2.41 -0.29
CA ARG A 47 -1.46 2.66 -0.77
C ARG A 47 -2.13 1.39 -1.29
N GLU A 48 -1.38 0.54 -1.99
CA GLU A 48 -1.87 -0.73 -2.52
C GLU A 48 -2.18 -1.73 -1.41
N GLU A 49 -1.28 -1.89 -0.43
CA GLU A 49 -1.52 -2.72 0.77
C GLU A 49 -2.78 -2.29 1.52
N ALA A 50 -2.96 -0.98 1.74
CA ALA A 50 -4.15 -0.45 2.42
C ALA A 50 -5.43 -0.68 1.60
N LYS A 51 -5.36 -0.63 0.27
CA LYS A 51 -6.47 -0.92 -0.64
C LYS A 51 -6.85 -2.41 -0.56
N ILE A 52 -5.86 -3.30 -0.69
CA ILE A 52 -6.04 -4.75 -0.59
C ILE A 52 -6.67 -5.09 0.77
N PHE A 53 -6.05 -4.68 1.88
CA PHE A 53 -6.52 -5.07 3.21
C PHE A 53 -7.97 -4.66 3.50
N LYS A 54 -8.37 -3.44 3.08
CA LYS A 54 -9.76 -2.96 3.23
C LYS A 54 -10.76 -3.74 2.38
N PHE A 55 -10.31 -4.33 1.28
CA PHE A 55 -11.14 -5.10 0.37
C PHE A 55 -11.35 -6.54 0.84
N LEU A 56 -10.35 -7.18 1.46
CA LEU A 56 -10.38 -8.62 1.76
C LEU A 56 -11.62 -9.00 2.60
N PRO A 57 -12.52 -9.86 2.07
CA PRO A 57 -13.84 -10.07 2.66
C PRO A 57 -13.82 -11.00 3.88
N ASP A 58 -12.89 -11.96 3.92
CA ASP A 58 -12.83 -13.02 4.91
C ASP A 58 -11.57 -12.96 5.79
N GLN A 59 -11.66 -13.59 6.97
CA GLN A 59 -10.59 -13.58 7.98
C GLN A 59 -9.33 -14.33 7.52
N GLU A 60 -9.50 -15.42 6.77
CA GLU A 60 -8.37 -16.23 6.29
C GLU A 60 -7.50 -15.43 5.31
N SER A 61 -8.11 -14.77 4.33
CA SER A 61 -7.40 -13.91 3.39
C SER A 61 -6.74 -12.71 4.06
N ARG A 62 -7.34 -12.14 5.12
CA ARG A 62 -6.69 -11.09 5.94
C ARG A 62 -5.52 -11.64 6.74
N LYS A 63 -5.63 -12.84 7.29
CA LYS A 63 -4.52 -13.49 8.00
C LYS A 63 -3.32 -13.71 7.06
N GLU A 64 -3.55 -14.26 5.88
CA GLU A 64 -2.48 -14.41 4.87
C GLU A 64 -1.85 -13.06 4.52
N PHE A 65 -2.67 -12.02 4.34
CA PHE A 65 -2.15 -10.67 4.10
C PHE A 65 -1.28 -10.17 5.25
N ILE A 66 -1.70 -10.37 6.51
CA ILE A 66 -0.94 -9.93 7.69
C ILE A 66 0.40 -10.66 7.76
N ASP A 67 0.40 -11.96 7.50
CA ASP A 67 1.62 -12.78 7.52
C ASP A 67 2.58 -12.30 6.41
N ASP A 68 2.08 -12.08 5.19
CA ASP A 68 2.87 -11.52 4.07
C ASP A 68 3.39 -10.10 4.35
N PHE A 69 2.56 -9.27 4.98
CA PHE A 69 2.88 -7.89 5.32
C PHE A 69 4.11 -7.78 6.22
N TRP A 70 4.20 -8.67 7.22
CA TRP A 70 5.35 -8.73 8.13
C TRP A 70 6.54 -9.41 7.49
N ALA A 71 6.37 -10.54 6.79
CA ALA A 71 7.45 -11.26 6.13
C ALA A 71 8.23 -10.35 5.16
N LYS A 72 7.53 -9.50 4.41
CA LYS A 72 8.15 -8.52 3.50
C LYS A 72 9.05 -7.48 4.19
N ARG A 73 8.83 -7.23 5.47
CA ARG A 73 9.56 -6.26 6.28
C ARG A 73 10.55 -6.92 7.22
N ASP A 74 10.74 -8.23 7.09
CA ASP A 74 11.71 -8.99 7.88
C ASP A 74 13.14 -8.68 7.39
N PRO A 75 13.99 -8.04 8.20
CA PRO A 75 15.37 -7.82 7.82
C PRO A 75 16.20 -9.11 7.83
N ASN A 76 15.76 -10.14 8.58
CA ASN A 76 16.48 -11.39 8.72
C ASN A 76 15.51 -12.58 8.76
N PRO A 77 15.04 -13.05 7.58
CA PRO A 77 14.08 -14.16 7.50
C PRO A 77 14.64 -15.50 8.00
N ASP A 78 15.95 -15.61 8.25
CA ASP A 78 16.57 -16.81 8.84
C ASP A 78 16.34 -16.89 10.36
N ASN A 79 15.86 -15.82 11.00
CA ASN A 79 15.46 -15.81 12.41
C ASN A 79 13.98 -16.20 12.54
N ASP A 80 13.65 -16.99 13.57
CA ASP A 80 12.27 -17.33 13.93
C ASP A 80 11.42 -16.09 14.29
N VAL A 81 12.08 -15.01 14.69
CA VAL A 81 11.44 -13.76 15.12
C VAL A 81 11.76 -12.63 14.16
N ASN A 82 10.72 -12.08 13.54
CA ASN A 82 10.80 -10.85 12.75
C ASN A 82 11.11 -9.64 13.65
N GLU A 83 12.35 -9.16 13.63
CA GLU A 83 12.82 -8.10 14.53
C GLU A 83 12.15 -6.76 14.23
N PHE A 84 11.84 -6.48 12.96
CA PHE A 84 11.12 -5.28 12.56
C PHE A 84 9.72 -5.22 13.17
N LYS A 85 8.98 -6.34 13.15
CA LYS A 85 7.64 -6.45 13.75
C LYS A 85 7.71 -6.22 15.26
N VAL A 86 8.70 -6.79 15.94
CA VAL A 86 8.89 -6.60 17.39
C VAL A 86 9.20 -5.12 17.70
N GLU A 87 10.14 -4.52 16.98
CA GLU A 87 10.50 -3.11 17.17
C GLU A 87 9.33 -2.17 16.86
N PHE A 88 8.58 -2.44 15.79
CA PHE A 88 7.35 -1.70 15.47
C PHE A 88 6.35 -1.74 16.64
N GLN A 89 6.10 -2.93 17.20
CA GLN A 89 5.20 -3.10 18.35
C GLN A 89 5.72 -2.36 19.59
N ASN A 90 7.03 -2.38 19.86
CA ASN A 90 7.65 -1.64 20.95
C ASN A 90 7.47 -0.13 20.77
N ARG A 91 7.67 0.40 19.55
CA ARG A 91 7.44 1.81 19.24
C ARG A 91 5.99 2.20 19.42
N VAL A 92 5.05 1.38 18.92
CA VAL A 92 3.60 1.58 19.13
C VAL A 92 3.27 1.66 20.62
N ALA A 93 3.79 0.74 21.43
CA ALA A 93 3.57 0.74 22.88
C ALA A 93 4.16 2.00 23.54
N TYR A 94 5.37 2.40 23.16
CA TYR A 94 6.03 3.60 23.64
C TYR A 94 5.19 4.85 23.36
N VAL A 95 4.81 5.08 22.10
CA VAL A 95 4.06 6.29 21.71
C VAL A 95 2.67 6.31 22.30
N THR A 96 2.02 5.14 22.43
CA THR A 96 0.72 5.01 23.08
C THR A 96 0.77 5.47 24.52
N LYS A 97 1.87 5.19 25.24
CA LYS A 97 2.06 5.68 26.62
C LYS A 97 2.48 7.16 26.65
N ARG A 98 3.44 7.53 25.79
CA ARG A 98 4.16 8.82 25.85
C ARG A 98 3.36 10.01 25.33
N PHE A 99 2.53 9.79 24.30
CA PHE A 99 1.84 10.85 23.55
C PHE A 99 0.30 10.79 23.67
N LYS A 100 -0.23 10.02 24.63
CA LYS A 100 -1.68 9.85 24.85
C LYS A 100 -2.47 11.13 25.14
N THR A 101 -1.80 12.21 25.54
CA THR A 101 -2.44 13.49 25.89
C THR A 101 -2.51 14.46 24.71
N GLU A 102 -1.98 14.11 23.54
CA GLU A 102 -1.87 15.03 22.40
C GLU A 102 -3.09 15.00 21.47
N GLY A 103 -4.30 14.88 22.04
CA GLY A 103 -5.54 14.96 21.27
C GLY A 103 -5.96 13.67 20.57
N GLY A 104 -5.48 12.51 21.01
CA GLY A 104 -5.90 11.20 20.49
C GLY A 104 -5.01 10.05 20.97
N PRO A 105 -5.18 8.82 20.41
CA PRO A 105 -4.24 7.73 20.63
C PRO A 105 -2.83 8.16 20.25
N GLY A 106 -1.85 7.85 21.11
CA GLY A 106 -0.49 8.37 20.95
C GLY A 106 0.15 8.04 19.59
N TRP A 107 -0.14 6.87 19.01
CA TRP A 107 0.32 6.47 17.67
C TRP A 107 -0.26 7.31 16.52
N ASN A 108 -1.36 8.03 16.75
CA ASN A 108 -2.02 8.87 15.74
C ASN A 108 -1.62 10.34 15.81
N THR A 109 -0.77 10.70 16.77
CA THR A 109 -0.21 12.05 16.93
C THR A 109 0.91 12.26 15.93
N ASP A 110 1.23 13.51 15.58
CA ASP A 110 2.30 13.80 14.63
C ASP A 110 3.64 13.25 15.14
N ARG A 111 3.98 13.50 16.41
CA ARG A 111 5.18 12.95 17.06
C ARG A 111 5.16 11.43 17.14
N GLY A 112 4.02 10.84 17.46
CA GLY A 112 3.86 9.39 17.53
C GLY A 112 4.04 8.69 16.19
N ARG A 113 3.52 9.27 15.11
CA ARG A 113 3.71 8.76 13.75
C ARG A 113 5.19 8.78 13.38
N ILE A 114 5.88 9.92 13.58
CA ILE A 114 7.31 10.03 13.30
C ILE A 114 8.13 9.04 14.14
N TYR A 115 7.83 8.90 15.42
CA TYR A 115 8.53 7.95 16.29
C TYR A 115 8.30 6.50 15.87
N ILE A 116 7.10 6.14 15.39
CA ILE A 116 6.85 4.79 14.83
C ILE A 116 7.74 4.56 13.61
N PHE A 117 7.80 5.51 12.68
CA PHE A 117 8.61 5.38 11.47
C PHE A 117 10.11 5.30 11.77
N MET A 118 10.63 6.27 12.52
CA MET A 118 12.07 6.52 12.62
C MET A 118 12.67 6.11 13.96
N GLY A 119 11.84 5.78 14.95
CA GLY A 119 12.31 5.55 16.31
C GLY A 119 12.71 6.85 17.01
N PRO A 120 13.54 6.77 18.07
CA PRO A 120 14.02 7.93 18.78
C PRO A 120 14.91 8.81 17.88
N PRO A 121 14.85 10.15 17.99
CA PRO A 121 15.74 11.03 17.25
C PRO A 121 17.19 10.96 17.77
N ASP A 122 18.14 11.17 16.87
CA ASP A 122 19.58 11.27 17.22
C ASP A 122 19.87 12.55 18.02
N LYS A 123 19.12 13.62 17.74
CA LYS A 123 19.17 14.86 18.51
C LYS A 123 17.77 15.39 18.78
N PHE A 124 17.53 15.74 20.03
CA PHE A 124 16.32 16.43 20.50
C PHE A 124 16.70 17.83 20.97
N GLN A 125 15.96 18.84 20.50
CA GLN A 125 16.06 20.20 21.00
C GLN A 125 14.65 20.71 21.33
N GLU A 126 14.54 21.47 22.42
CA GLU A 126 13.31 22.10 22.87
C GLU A 126 13.58 23.57 23.15
N ASN A 127 12.80 24.44 22.52
CA ASN A 127 12.93 25.89 22.66
C ASN A 127 11.63 26.50 23.17
N PHE A 128 11.68 27.05 24.38
CA PHE A 128 10.58 27.80 25.01
C PHE A 128 10.59 29.29 24.63
N THR A 129 11.72 29.80 24.12
CA THR A 129 11.96 31.23 23.89
C THR A 129 12.25 31.47 22.42
N HIS A 130 11.24 31.24 21.58
CA HIS A 130 11.36 31.32 20.11
C HIS A 130 10.91 32.65 19.51
N GLY A 131 10.25 33.53 20.28
CA GLY A 131 9.84 34.87 19.83
C GLY A 131 8.72 34.90 18.78
N ASP A 132 8.21 33.75 18.35
CA ASP A 132 7.08 33.61 17.44
C ASP A 132 5.75 33.80 18.18
N PRO A 133 5.02 34.91 17.98
CA PRO A 133 3.79 35.18 18.71
C PRO A 133 2.63 34.26 18.32
N SER A 134 2.75 33.51 17.22
CA SER A 134 1.73 32.55 16.77
C SER A 134 1.74 31.23 17.53
N ILE A 135 2.82 30.93 18.27
CA ILE A 135 3.00 29.69 19.01
C ILE A 135 3.02 29.99 20.50
N ARG A 136 2.15 29.31 21.25
CA ARG A 136 2.03 29.51 22.71
C ARG A 136 2.84 28.52 23.55
N GLY A 137 3.17 27.36 23.00
CA GLY A 137 3.96 26.32 23.65
C GLY A 137 5.37 26.19 23.09
N PRO A 138 6.11 25.13 23.45
CA PRO A 138 7.48 24.95 22.98
C PRO A 138 7.56 24.59 21.48
N ILE A 139 8.70 24.90 20.89
CA ILE A 139 9.13 24.37 19.58
C ILE A 139 10.12 23.24 19.82
N LEU A 140 9.87 22.08 19.21
CA LEU A 140 10.74 20.91 19.28
C LEU A 140 11.40 20.66 17.93
N TRP A 141 12.67 20.29 17.96
CA TRP A 141 13.39 19.77 16.79
C TRP A 141 13.86 18.35 17.05
N TRP A 142 13.46 17.43 16.18
CA TRP A 142 13.94 16.05 16.12
C TRP A 142 14.83 15.91 14.90
N VAL A 143 16.08 15.51 15.10
CA VAL A 143 17.05 15.33 14.01
C VAL A 143 17.42 13.86 13.90
N TYR A 144 17.43 13.36 12.66
CA TYR A 144 17.82 12.01 12.30
C TYR A 144 18.95 12.09 11.27
N TYR A 145 20.19 11.84 11.71
CA TYR A 145 21.40 12.01 10.91
C TYR A 145 21.48 11.02 9.75
N ASN A 146 21.06 9.77 9.98
CA ASN A 146 21.05 8.73 8.96
C ASN A 146 20.13 9.04 7.77
N TYR A 147 19.14 9.92 7.96
CA TYR A 147 18.21 10.36 6.93
C TYR A 147 18.46 11.81 6.48
N MET A 148 19.48 12.47 7.05
CA MET A 148 19.72 13.91 6.87
C MET A 148 18.44 14.74 7.06
N LEU A 149 17.65 14.39 8.07
CA LEU A 149 16.29 14.89 8.25
C LEU A 149 16.15 15.62 9.59
N GLY A 150 15.66 16.85 9.54
CA GLY A 150 15.20 17.60 10.70
C GLY A 150 13.68 17.76 10.65
N ILE A 151 12.98 17.55 11.76
CA ILE A 151 11.52 17.73 11.84
C ILE A 151 11.22 18.69 12.99
N GLU A 152 10.49 19.75 12.68
CA GLU A 152 10.03 20.74 13.63
C GLU A 152 8.60 20.44 14.06
N PHE A 153 8.41 20.31 15.37
CA PHE A 153 7.09 20.20 15.99
C PHE A 153 6.79 21.43 16.84
N VAL A 154 5.54 21.89 16.81
CA VAL A 154 5.11 23.06 17.57
C VAL A 154 3.84 22.77 18.35
N ASP A 155 3.77 23.27 19.57
CA ASP A 155 2.53 23.35 20.35
C ASP A 155 1.92 24.74 20.18
N GLU A 156 1.18 24.93 19.08
CA GLU A 156 0.60 26.24 18.73
C GLU A 156 -0.28 26.82 19.85
N LYS A 157 -0.97 25.94 20.59
CA LYS A 157 -1.99 26.33 21.57
C LYS A 157 -1.48 26.38 23.01
N GLY A 158 -0.29 25.84 23.28
CA GLY A 158 0.25 25.71 24.64
C GLY A 158 -0.47 24.65 25.46
N ASN A 159 -1.07 23.65 24.80
CA ASN A 159 -1.88 22.60 25.44
C ASN A 159 -1.22 21.21 25.37
N GLY A 160 0.05 21.16 24.95
CA GLY A 160 0.83 19.95 24.77
C GLY A 160 0.50 19.17 23.50
N GLN A 161 -0.33 19.69 22.58
CA GLN A 161 -0.62 19.04 21.30
C GLN A 161 0.37 19.53 20.24
N TYR A 162 1.31 18.66 19.87
CA TYR A 162 2.34 19.01 18.92
C TYR A 162 1.92 18.69 17.48
N LYS A 163 2.18 19.62 16.56
CA LYS A 163 2.01 19.45 15.11
C LYS A 163 3.31 19.65 14.37
N ILE A 164 3.52 18.89 13.30
CA ILE A 164 4.63 19.16 12.37
C ILE A 164 4.37 20.51 11.74
N ARG A 165 5.30 21.45 11.92
CA ARG A 165 5.25 22.76 11.27
C ARG A 165 6.14 22.80 10.04
N ASN A 166 7.35 22.26 10.16
CA ASN A 166 8.34 22.27 9.10
C ASN A 166 9.26 21.05 9.16
N TYR A 167 10.01 20.81 8.09
CA TYR A 167 11.06 19.79 8.04
C TYR A 167 12.17 20.20 7.06
N ASP A 168 13.39 19.77 7.35
CA ASP A 168 14.58 19.96 6.52
C ASP A 168 15.05 18.60 5.99
N GLY A 169 15.22 18.47 4.66
CA GLY A 169 15.68 17.23 4.01
C GLY A 169 14.58 16.50 3.21
N ASP A 170 14.88 15.29 2.73
CA ASP A 170 13.93 14.45 1.97
C ASP A 170 13.03 13.62 2.90
N PHE A 171 12.06 14.29 3.50
CA PHE A 171 11.10 13.67 4.42
C PHE A 171 10.39 12.47 3.78
N PHE A 172 9.92 12.59 2.54
CA PHE A 172 9.12 11.54 1.91
C PHE A 172 9.99 10.36 1.47
N GLY A 173 11.20 10.60 0.95
CA GLY A 173 12.14 9.53 0.64
C GLY A 173 12.53 8.72 1.89
N ALA A 174 12.78 9.40 3.02
CA ALA A 174 13.08 8.73 4.28
C ALA A 174 11.91 7.84 4.77
N ILE A 175 10.68 8.34 4.68
CA ILE A 175 9.48 7.57 5.04
C ILE A 175 9.26 6.39 4.09
N ASP A 176 9.53 6.55 2.79
CA ASP A 176 9.36 5.48 1.81
C ASP A 176 10.36 4.34 2.04
N ILE A 177 11.62 4.64 2.35
CA ILE A 177 12.62 3.62 2.73
C ILE A 177 12.12 2.79 3.92
N LEU A 178 11.57 3.45 4.93
CA LEU A 178 11.11 2.82 6.18
C LEU A 178 9.83 2.00 5.99
N LYS A 179 8.92 2.44 5.12
CA LYS A 179 7.68 1.70 4.81
C LYS A 179 7.93 0.41 4.06
N LEU A 180 8.95 0.40 3.20
CA LEU A 180 9.21 -0.67 2.26
C LEU A 180 10.23 -1.70 2.77
N GLY A 181 10.88 -1.44 3.90
CA GLY A 181 11.99 -2.24 4.42
C GLY A 181 13.26 -2.05 3.58
N ALA A 182 14.42 -2.33 4.17
CA ALA A 182 15.63 -2.52 3.39
C ALA A 182 15.44 -3.77 2.51
N TYR A 183 15.68 -3.67 1.20
CA TYR A 183 15.61 -4.81 0.31
C TYR A 183 16.76 -5.78 0.63
N VAL A 184 16.42 -7.00 1.08
CA VAL A 184 17.39 -8.05 1.45
C VAL A 184 17.24 -9.19 0.46
N GLY A 185 18.05 -9.20 -0.60
CA GLY A 185 18.15 -10.38 -1.45
C GLY A 185 18.74 -10.15 -2.84
N THR A 186 20.02 -10.50 -3.03
CA THR A 186 20.63 -10.55 -4.37
C THR A 186 20.15 -11.75 -5.22
N ASN A 187 19.47 -12.72 -4.60
CA ASN A 187 19.11 -14.01 -5.20
C ASN A 187 17.61 -14.19 -5.52
N ASP A 188 16.81 -13.15 -5.30
CA ASP A 188 15.36 -13.18 -5.48
C ASP A 188 14.92 -12.85 -6.91
N VAL A 189 13.65 -13.05 -7.25
CA VAL A 189 13.08 -12.83 -8.60
C VAL A 189 12.69 -11.36 -8.89
N PHE A 190 12.51 -10.53 -7.86
CA PHE A 190 12.16 -9.11 -7.99
C PHE A 190 13.25 -8.22 -7.41
N LEU A 191 13.73 -7.24 -8.16
CA LEU A 191 14.79 -6.31 -7.73
C LEU A 191 14.32 -5.26 -6.70
N LYS A 192 13.02 -5.25 -6.38
CA LYS A 192 12.40 -4.31 -5.43
C LYS A 192 11.26 -4.99 -4.69
N ASN A 193 11.07 -4.58 -3.43
CA ASN A 193 9.92 -4.99 -2.60
C ASN A 193 8.57 -4.49 -3.17
N VAL A 194 8.58 -3.46 -4.02
CA VAL A 194 7.37 -2.98 -4.71
C VAL A 194 7.59 -3.05 -6.21
N VAL A 195 6.80 -3.89 -6.87
CA VAL A 195 6.74 -4.01 -8.32
C VAL A 195 5.35 -3.63 -8.74
N ASN A 196 5.23 -2.54 -9.50
CA ASN A 196 3.97 -2.19 -10.14
C ASN A 196 3.85 -2.98 -11.44
N PHE A 197 2.80 -3.79 -11.54
CA PHE A 197 2.49 -4.60 -12.72
C PHE A 197 1.05 -4.39 -13.15
N ASP A 198 0.75 -4.71 -14.40
CA ASP A 198 -0.57 -4.49 -14.99
C ASP A 198 -1.29 -5.81 -15.26
N LEU A 199 -2.60 -5.72 -15.35
CA LEU A 199 -3.48 -6.84 -15.68
C LEU A 199 -4.49 -6.35 -16.71
N THR A 200 -4.65 -7.13 -17.78
CA THR A 200 -5.74 -6.95 -18.75
C THR A 200 -6.57 -8.22 -18.86
N TYR A 201 -7.80 -8.11 -19.34
CA TYR A 201 -8.72 -9.24 -19.52
C TYR A 201 -9.21 -9.30 -20.96
N ASP A 202 -8.89 -10.38 -21.65
CA ASP A 202 -9.48 -10.74 -22.94
C ASP A 202 -10.73 -11.57 -22.68
N ARG A 203 -11.88 -10.93 -22.88
CA ARG A 203 -13.18 -11.57 -22.70
C ARG A 203 -13.45 -12.67 -23.74
N ALA A 204 -13.00 -12.49 -24.97
CA ALA A 204 -13.29 -13.44 -26.04
C ALA A 204 -12.54 -14.76 -25.82
N ALA A 205 -11.29 -14.66 -25.34
CA ALA A 205 -10.49 -15.80 -24.94
C ALA A 205 -10.83 -16.32 -23.53
N GLY A 206 -11.45 -15.49 -22.69
CA GLY A 206 -11.63 -15.80 -21.27
C GLY A 206 -10.31 -15.81 -20.52
N GLU A 207 -9.36 -14.95 -20.92
CA GLU A 207 -7.99 -14.94 -20.44
C GLU A 207 -7.63 -13.66 -19.71
N ILE A 208 -6.87 -13.79 -18.63
CA ILE A 208 -6.19 -12.70 -17.98
C ILE A 208 -4.74 -12.66 -18.46
N GLU A 209 -4.27 -11.48 -18.84
CA GLU A 209 -2.85 -11.21 -19.14
C GLU A 209 -2.24 -10.33 -18.05
N VAL A 210 -1.29 -10.90 -17.29
CA VAL A 210 -0.46 -10.16 -16.33
C VAL A 210 0.81 -9.72 -17.02
N THR A 211 1.17 -8.44 -16.93
CA THR A 211 2.39 -7.91 -17.55
C THR A 211 3.36 -7.36 -16.52
N LEU A 212 4.57 -7.93 -16.47
CA LEU A 212 5.63 -7.57 -15.53
C LEU A 212 6.71 -6.72 -16.21
N PRO A 213 7.20 -5.63 -15.59
CA PRO A 213 8.26 -4.80 -16.15
C PRO A 213 9.63 -5.48 -16.05
N THR A 214 10.30 -5.69 -17.19
CA THR A 214 11.58 -6.43 -17.28
C THR A 214 12.66 -5.84 -16.37
N LYS A 215 12.73 -4.52 -16.26
CA LYS A 215 13.72 -3.80 -15.42
C LYS A 215 13.61 -4.03 -13.92
N LEU A 216 12.53 -4.66 -13.44
CA LEU A 216 12.34 -5.00 -12.03
C LEU A 216 12.46 -6.49 -11.75
N LEU A 217 12.80 -7.29 -12.76
CA LEU A 217 12.94 -8.73 -12.67
C LEU A 217 14.41 -9.12 -12.63
N ASN A 218 14.74 -10.11 -11.81
CA ASN A 218 16.07 -10.67 -11.71
C ASN A 218 16.10 -12.02 -12.45
N PHE A 219 16.60 -12.00 -13.67
CA PHE A 219 16.73 -13.21 -14.49
C PHE A 219 17.98 -13.99 -14.10
N LYS A 220 17.91 -15.32 -14.19
CA LYS A 220 19.07 -16.20 -14.06
C LYS A 220 19.38 -16.81 -15.42
N GLU A 221 20.66 -17.00 -15.72
CA GLU A 221 21.05 -17.77 -16.90
C GLU A 221 20.81 -19.26 -16.65
N ASN A 222 20.17 -19.95 -17.60
CA ASN A 222 19.94 -21.39 -17.54
C ASN A 222 21.05 -22.18 -18.27
N ASP A 223 21.00 -23.51 -18.20
CA ASP A 223 22.02 -24.38 -18.81
C ASP A 223 22.15 -24.23 -20.34
N ALA A 224 21.15 -23.64 -20.99
CA ALA A 224 21.14 -23.35 -22.42
C ALA A 224 21.66 -21.93 -22.74
N GLY A 225 22.16 -21.19 -21.75
CA GLY A 225 22.64 -19.81 -21.91
C GLY A 225 21.54 -18.77 -22.11
N LYS A 226 20.28 -19.10 -21.78
CA LYS A 226 19.14 -18.18 -21.88
C LYS A 226 18.86 -17.51 -20.54
N PHE A 227 18.37 -16.28 -20.58
CA PHE A 227 17.81 -15.63 -19.40
C PHE A 227 16.45 -16.22 -19.08
N GLN A 228 16.32 -16.75 -17.88
CA GLN A 228 15.14 -17.42 -17.36
C GLN A 228 14.63 -16.75 -16.09
N ILE A 229 13.31 -16.73 -15.93
CA ILE A 229 12.65 -16.44 -14.66
C ILE A 229 11.49 -17.41 -14.44
N ASP A 230 11.40 -17.92 -13.21
CA ASP A 230 10.37 -18.85 -12.78
C ASP A 230 9.49 -18.20 -11.73
N LEU A 231 8.18 -18.15 -11.99
CA LEU A 231 7.22 -17.44 -11.16
C LEU A 231 6.04 -18.34 -10.84
N ARG A 232 5.58 -18.28 -9.59
CA ARG A 232 4.28 -18.77 -9.17
C ARG A 232 3.30 -17.60 -9.10
N PHE A 233 2.16 -17.78 -9.73
CA PHE A 233 1.03 -16.88 -9.70
C PHE A 233 -0.08 -17.52 -8.87
N LYS A 234 -0.62 -16.75 -7.93
CA LYS A 234 -1.80 -17.10 -7.16
C LYS A 234 -2.84 -16.01 -7.36
N PHE A 235 -4.03 -16.43 -7.77
CA PHE A 235 -5.16 -15.56 -8.05
C PHE A 235 -6.25 -15.83 -7.04
N TYR A 236 -6.71 -14.80 -6.34
CA TYR A 236 -8.02 -14.81 -5.71
C TYR A 236 -8.99 -14.01 -6.58
N ILE A 237 -9.99 -14.69 -7.11
CA ILE A 237 -11.04 -14.09 -7.92
C ILE A 237 -12.28 -13.94 -7.03
N TYR A 238 -12.71 -12.70 -6.85
CA TYR A 238 -13.92 -12.35 -6.11
C TYR A 238 -14.98 -11.88 -7.10
N GLU A 239 -16.07 -12.63 -7.20
CA GLU A 239 -17.12 -12.39 -8.18
C GLU A 239 -18.44 -12.03 -7.50
N GLY A 240 -19.16 -11.07 -8.09
CA GLY A 240 -20.50 -10.70 -7.67
C GLY A 240 -20.59 -9.98 -6.31
N PRO A 241 -21.80 -9.66 -5.85
CA PRO A 241 -22.01 -8.87 -4.63
C PRO A 241 -21.59 -9.56 -3.33
N SER A 242 -21.61 -10.90 -3.30
CA SER A 242 -21.19 -11.71 -2.16
C SER A 242 -19.67 -11.85 -2.03
N LEU A 243 -18.92 -11.40 -3.05
CA LEU A 243 -17.47 -11.62 -3.16
C LEU A 243 -17.10 -13.10 -3.02
N ASP A 244 -17.78 -13.97 -3.77
CA ASP A 244 -17.46 -15.40 -3.78
C ASP A 244 -16.00 -15.58 -4.23
N LYS A 245 -15.16 -16.11 -3.33
CA LYS A 245 -13.73 -16.29 -3.55
C LYS A 245 -13.45 -17.61 -4.28
N LYS A 246 -12.82 -17.52 -5.44
CA LYS A 246 -12.17 -18.66 -6.13
C LYS A 246 -10.66 -18.48 -6.08
N THR A 247 -9.94 -19.58 -5.98
CA THR A 247 -8.47 -19.58 -5.97
C THR A 247 -7.94 -20.36 -7.15
N LEU A 248 -6.92 -19.82 -7.83
CA LEU A 248 -6.14 -20.52 -8.85
C LEU A 248 -4.66 -20.29 -8.56
N GLU A 249 -3.86 -21.34 -8.65
CA GLU A 249 -2.40 -21.28 -8.54
C GLU A 249 -1.77 -21.92 -9.77
N GLU A 250 -0.84 -21.22 -10.40
CA GLU A 250 -0.12 -21.71 -11.57
C GLU A 250 1.33 -21.27 -11.54
N GLU A 251 2.23 -22.13 -11.99
CA GLU A 251 3.63 -21.79 -12.22
C GLU A 251 3.87 -21.50 -13.70
N ARG A 252 4.72 -20.52 -13.98
CA ARG A 252 5.13 -20.12 -15.34
C ARG A 252 6.63 -19.86 -15.37
N THR A 253 7.23 -20.27 -16.46
CA THR A 253 8.62 -19.97 -16.79
C THR A 253 8.63 -19.07 -18.02
N PHE A 254 9.46 -18.04 -17.98
CA PHE A 254 9.80 -17.24 -19.15
C PHE A 254 11.28 -17.41 -19.45
N GLU A 255 11.61 -17.66 -20.71
CA GLU A 255 12.97 -17.76 -21.21
C GLU A 255 13.15 -16.85 -22.42
N SER A 256 14.30 -16.19 -22.51
CA SER A 256 14.64 -15.29 -23.61
C SER A 256 16.14 -15.26 -23.85
N THR A 257 16.53 -15.00 -25.08
CA THR A 257 17.92 -14.61 -25.37
C THR A 257 18.19 -13.18 -24.89
N THR A 258 19.47 -12.79 -24.78
CA THR A 258 19.89 -11.41 -24.46
C THR A 258 19.28 -10.40 -25.44
N GLN A 259 19.40 -10.68 -26.73
CA GLN A 259 18.97 -9.77 -27.80
C GLN A 259 17.45 -9.53 -27.78
N GLU A 260 16.66 -10.57 -27.52
CA GLU A 260 15.21 -10.45 -27.36
C GLU A 260 14.85 -9.65 -26.10
N LEU A 261 15.54 -9.90 -24.98
CA LEU A 261 15.26 -9.26 -23.70
C LEU A 261 15.54 -7.75 -23.71
N GLU A 262 16.60 -7.31 -24.39
CA GLU A 262 16.95 -5.89 -24.54
C GLU A 262 15.84 -5.06 -25.19
N GLY A 263 15.06 -5.67 -26.10
CA GLY A 263 13.92 -5.02 -26.75
C GLY A 263 12.63 -5.01 -25.91
N LEU A 264 12.54 -5.84 -24.88
CA LEU A 264 11.32 -6.03 -24.10
C LEU A 264 11.26 -5.10 -22.89
N LYS A 265 10.21 -4.27 -22.84
CA LYS A 265 9.91 -3.45 -21.66
C LYS A 265 9.06 -4.19 -20.62
N LYS A 266 8.25 -5.14 -21.07
CA LYS A 266 7.34 -5.93 -20.24
C LYS A 266 7.24 -7.36 -20.77
N ILE A 267 6.94 -8.30 -19.87
CA ILE A 267 6.72 -9.72 -20.20
C ILE A 267 5.26 -10.06 -19.88
N PRO A 268 4.48 -10.57 -20.85
CA PRO A 268 3.12 -11.03 -20.62
C PRO A 268 3.09 -12.48 -20.13
N PHE A 269 2.18 -12.77 -19.19
CA PHE A 269 1.81 -14.11 -18.75
C PHE A 269 0.30 -14.24 -18.86
N ARG A 270 -0.17 -15.27 -19.60
CA ARG A 270 -1.59 -15.50 -19.86
C ARG A 270 -2.13 -16.67 -19.05
N PHE A 271 -3.35 -16.51 -18.56
CA PHE A 271 -4.05 -17.47 -17.72
C PHE A 271 -5.51 -17.58 -18.15
N SER A 272 -6.00 -18.80 -18.35
CA SER A 272 -7.39 -19.05 -18.72
C SER A 272 -8.29 -18.95 -17.48
N ILE A 273 -8.68 -17.72 -17.15
CA ILE A 273 -9.50 -17.36 -15.99
C ILE A 273 -10.78 -16.68 -16.50
N PRO A 274 -11.82 -17.44 -16.86
CA PRO A 274 -13.08 -16.85 -17.29
C PRO A 274 -13.75 -16.13 -16.11
N LEU A 275 -14.12 -14.87 -16.32
CA LEU A 275 -14.79 -14.04 -15.31
C LEU A 275 -16.28 -13.98 -15.58
N LYS A 276 -17.10 -13.99 -14.53
CA LYS A 276 -18.54 -13.73 -14.66
C LYS A 276 -18.81 -12.32 -15.22
N PRO A 277 -19.89 -12.11 -15.98
CA PRO A 277 -20.33 -10.76 -16.36
C PRO A 277 -20.54 -9.87 -15.13
N GLY A 278 -20.14 -8.61 -15.23
CA GLY A 278 -20.21 -7.61 -14.17
C GLY A 278 -18.83 -7.13 -13.69
N THR A 279 -18.80 -6.60 -12.47
CA THR A 279 -17.56 -6.18 -11.81
C THR A 279 -17.01 -7.35 -11.02
N ASN A 280 -15.76 -7.70 -11.29
CA ASN A 280 -15.00 -8.73 -10.60
C ASN A 280 -13.76 -8.09 -9.99
N PHE A 281 -13.23 -8.69 -8.93
CA PHE A 281 -11.96 -8.28 -8.35
C PHE A 281 -10.98 -9.45 -8.42
N VAL A 282 -9.77 -9.17 -8.91
CA VAL A 282 -8.71 -10.16 -9.05
C VAL A 282 -7.52 -9.69 -8.23
N ASP A 283 -7.27 -10.40 -7.14
CA ASP A 283 -6.10 -10.20 -6.27
C ASP A 283 -5.01 -11.16 -6.71
N VAL A 284 -3.93 -10.59 -7.24
CA VAL A 284 -2.82 -11.36 -7.83
C VAL A 284 -1.64 -11.30 -6.90
N ILE A 285 -1.16 -12.48 -6.50
CA ILE A 285 0.09 -12.66 -5.78
C ILE A 285 1.09 -13.33 -6.73
N ILE A 286 2.28 -12.75 -6.86
CA ILE A 286 3.37 -13.29 -7.67
C ILE A 286 4.59 -13.46 -6.77
N GLN A 287 5.20 -14.63 -6.81
CA GLN A 287 6.39 -14.97 -6.05
C GLN A 287 7.31 -15.88 -6.87
N GLY A 288 8.57 -16.00 -6.50
CA GLY A 288 9.46 -16.98 -7.11
C GLY A 288 9.16 -18.41 -6.63
N LYS A 289 9.98 -19.37 -7.09
CA LYS A 289 9.97 -20.75 -6.61
C LYS A 289 10.32 -20.84 -5.11
N PRO A 290 9.98 -21.96 -4.42
CA PRO A 290 10.39 -22.19 -3.04
C PRO A 290 11.90 -21.92 -2.82
N GLY A 291 12.24 -21.19 -1.76
CA GLY A 291 13.59 -20.67 -1.52
C GLY A 291 13.83 -19.22 -1.97
N THR A 292 12.81 -18.57 -2.55
CA THR A 292 12.77 -17.11 -2.74
C THR A 292 11.86 -16.46 -1.70
N ALA A 293 12.17 -15.22 -1.30
CA ALA A 293 11.43 -14.52 -0.24
C ALA A 293 10.46 -13.46 -0.82
N SER A 294 10.74 -12.94 -2.02
CA SER A 294 10.05 -11.80 -2.57
C SER A 294 8.70 -12.21 -3.13
N LYS A 295 7.69 -11.51 -2.61
CA LYS A 295 6.30 -11.63 -3.00
C LYS A 295 5.76 -10.25 -3.32
N VAL A 296 5.07 -10.12 -4.45
CA VAL A 296 4.36 -8.91 -4.85
C VAL A 296 2.88 -9.23 -4.99
N ARG A 297 2.03 -8.30 -4.53
CA ARG A 297 0.58 -8.47 -4.52
C ARG A 297 -0.11 -7.20 -5.00
N LYS A 298 -1.15 -7.34 -5.82
CA LYS A 298 -1.94 -6.21 -6.33
C LYS A 298 -3.39 -6.62 -6.60
N LEU A 299 -4.33 -5.74 -6.23
CA LEU A 299 -5.76 -5.95 -6.45
C LEU A 299 -6.25 -5.16 -7.66
N PHE A 300 -6.85 -5.86 -8.61
CA PHE A 300 -7.43 -5.30 -9.83
C PHE A 300 -8.96 -5.36 -9.76
N GLU A 301 -9.62 -4.28 -10.16
CA GLU A 301 -11.05 -4.28 -10.45
C GLU A 301 -11.21 -4.47 -11.97
N ILE A 302 -11.94 -5.50 -12.39
CA ILE A 302 -12.14 -5.85 -13.79
C ILE A 302 -13.63 -5.83 -14.08
N LYS A 303 -14.03 -4.98 -15.03
CA LYS A 303 -15.40 -4.94 -15.55
C LYS A 303 -15.48 -5.86 -16.76
N ALA A 304 -15.96 -7.08 -16.55
CA ALA A 304 -16.35 -7.97 -17.62
C ALA A 304 -17.73 -7.52 -18.10
N SER A 305 -17.80 -6.75 -19.19
CA SER A 305 -19.07 -6.30 -19.76
C SER A 305 -20.02 -7.48 -19.98
N SER A 306 -21.34 -7.24 -19.94
CA SER A 306 -22.36 -8.21 -20.38
C SER A 306 -22.29 -8.48 -21.88
#